data_AF-A0A176S2T7-F1
#
_entry.id   AF-A0A176S2T7-F1
#
_cell.length_a   1.000
_cell.length_b   1.000
_cell.length_c   1.000
_cell.angle_alpha   90.00
_cell.angle_beta   90.00
_cell.angle_gamma   90.00
#
_symmetry.space_group_name_H-M   'P 1'
#
loop_
_entity.id
_entity.type
_entity.pdbx_description
1 polymer ?
#
loop_
_entity_poly.entity_id
_entity_poly.type
_entity_poly.pdbx_seq_one_letter_code
_entity_poly.pdbx_strand_id
1 'polypeptide(L)'
;VVALTCQNGWFSYYKPFAGTSDSFAEIFLKADNKGAIGMFAPSGLSYTHQHEIIADEFFKRLFKNKKAEIGPLTTEAKIAATISGVPEYIMEMFTLFGDPNLRLRVE
;
A
#
# COMPACT_ATOMS: atom_id res chain seq x y z
N VAL A 1 -3.67 6.58 0.56
CA VAL A 1 -2.28 6.92 0.22
C VAL A 1 -1.60 5.71 -0.37
N VAL A 2 -0.81 5.87 -1.44
CA VAL A 2 0.04 4.79 -1.99
C VAL A 2 1.49 5.18 -1.71
N ALA A 3 2.20 4.37 -0.92
CA ALA A 3 3.56 4.66 -0.49
C ALA A 3 4.55 3.81 -1.31
N LEU A 4 5.36 4.47 -2.13
CA LEU A 4 6.31 3.84 -3.05
C LEU A 4 7.75 3.96 -2.55
N THR A 5 7.95 3.92 -1.24
CA THR A 5 9.28 3.91 -0.59
C THR A 5 9.33 2.84 0.50
N CYS A 6 10.54 2.51 0.96
CA CYS A 6 10.79 1.39 1.86
C CYS A 6 10.15 1.53 3.25
N GLN A 7 9.72 0.41 3.83
CA GLN A 7 9.34 0.25 5.25
C GLN A 7 8.26 1.18 5.81
N ASN A 8 7.52 1.92 4.98
CA ASN A 8 6.41 2.75 5.46
C ASN A 8 5.36 1.95 6.24
N GLY A 9 5.20 0.66 5.92
CA GLY A 9 4.28 -0.26 6.58
C GLY A 9 4.97 -1.28 7.48
N TRP A 10 6.10 -0.97 8.12
CA TRP A 10 6.78 -1.92 9.01
C TRP A 10 6.09 -2.04 10.40
N PHE A 11 4.83 -2.47 10.40
CA PHE A 11 3.97 -2.55 11.60
C PHE A 11 4.41 -3.60 12.64
N SER A 12 5.33 -4.50 12.26
CA SER A 12 5.92 -5.47 13.19
C SER A 12 7.09 -4.90 14.00
N TYR A 13 7.49 -3.65 13.75
CA TYR A 13 8.56 -3.00 14.50
C TYR A 13 8.09 -2.63 15.90
N TYR A 14 8.62 -3.31 16.92
CA TYR A 14 8.19 -3.14 18.31
C TYR A 14 8.96 -2.05 19.08
N LYS A 15 10.10 -1.58 18.54
CA LYS A 15 10.94 -0.61 19.26
C LYS A 15 10.41 0.81 19.01
N PRO A 16 10.27 1.64 20.05
CA PRO A 16 9.92 3.03 19.85
C PRO A 16 10.98 3.75 19.01
N PHE A 17 10.54 4.48 18.00
CA PHE A 17 11.33 5.43 17.23
C PHE A 17 10.61 6.78 17.24
N ALA A 18 11.32 7.84 17.60
CA ALA A 18 10.75 9.18 17.73
C ALA A 18 9.48 9.27 18.60
N GLY A 19 9.39 8.43 19.66
CA GLY A 19 8.28 8.46 20.63
C GLY A 19 7.08 7.59 20.29
N THR A 20 7.13 6.79 19.22
CA THR A 20 6.08 5.82 18.87
C THR A 20 6.66 4.52 18.33
N SER A 21 5.97 3.40 18.49
CA SER A 21 6.28 2.13 17.80
C SER A 21 5.44 1.93 16.54
N ASP A 22 4.52 2.85 16.24
CA ASP A 22 3.69 2.79 15.05
C ASP A 22 4.53 2.98 13.78
N SER A 23 4.26 2.15 12.77
CA SER A 23 4.77 2.40 11.41
C SER A 23 4.18 3.68 10.82
N PHE A 24 4.80 4.22 9.78
CA PHE A 24 4.30 5.43 9.11
C PHE A 24 2.86 5.25 8.59
N ALA A 25 2.53 4.05 8.09
CA ALA A 25 1.17 3.70 7.68
C ALA A 25 0.17 3.70 8.83
N GLU A 26 0.56 3.20 10.01
CA GLU A 26 -0.29 3.23 11.21
C GLU A 26 -0.51 4.65 11.71
N ILE A 27 0.52 5.49 11.74
CA ILE A 27 0.39 6.90 12.14
C ILE A 27 -0.64 7.62 11.26
N PHE A 28 -0.63 7.38 9.94
CA PHE A 28 -1.59 7.97 9.01
C PHE A 28 -3.03 7.51 9.26
N LEU A 29 -3.24 6.28 9.74
CA LEU A 29 -4.57 5.73 10.01
C LEU A 29 -5.09 6.07 11.41
N LYS A 30 -4.22 6.09 12.41
CA LYS A 30 -4.57 6.29 13.83
C LYS A 30 -4.77 7.78 14.17
N ALA A 31 -4.37 8.70 13.29
CA ALA A 31 -4.45 10.13 13.57
C ALA A 31 -5.90 10.64 13.62
N ASP A 32 -6.34 11.11 14.78
CA ASP A 32 -7.71 11.60 14.98
C ASP A 32 -8.08 12.76 14.05
N ASN A 33 -9.19 12.61 13.34
CA ASN A 33 -9.77 13.60 12.43
C ASN A 33 -8.81 14.11 11.34
N LYS A 34 -7.76 13.36 10.99
CA LYS A 34 -6.77 13.73 9.97
C LYS A 34 -6.10 12.47 9.38
N GLY A 35 -5.12 12.66 8.50
CA GLY A 35 -4.33 11.55 7.95
C GLY A 35 -4.97 10.93 6.71
N ALA A 36 -5.08 9.60 6.67
CA ALA A 36 -5.60 8.86 5.53
C ALA A 36 -6.70 7.87 5.91
N ILE A 37 -7.63 7.65 4.99
CA ILE A 37 -8.68 6.62 5.07
C ILE A 37 -8.20 5.21 4.69
N GLY A 38 -6.93 5.08 4.32
CA GLY A 38 -6.32 3.85 3.82
C GLY A 38 -4.91 4.12 3.29
N MET A 39 -4.01 3.16 3.47
CA MET A 39 -2.64 3.25 2.98
C MET A 39 -2.16 1.93 2.39
N PHE A 40 -1.61 1.95 1.18
CA PHE A 40 -0.97 0.78 0.56
C PHE A 40 0.54 0.99 0.59
N ALA A 41 1.25 0.19 1.39
CA ALA A 41 2.64 0.44 1.75
C ALA A 41 3.43 -0.86 1.98
N PRO A 42 4.74 -0.87 1.68
CA PRO A 42 5.60 -2.03 1.93
C PRO A 42 6.07 -2.08 3.39
N SER A 43 6.15 -3.30 3.93
CA SER A 43 6.74 -3.57 5.26
C SER A 43 8.26 -3.74 5.24
N GLY A 44 8.89 -3.83 4.07
CA GLY A 44 10.33 -4.07 3.92
C GLY A 44 11.01 -3.18 2.89
N LEU A 45 12.21 -3.61 2.46
CA LEU A 45 13.05 -2.94 1.47
C LEU A 45 12.76 -3.47 0.07
N SER A 46 12.96 -2.60 -0.93
CA SER A 46 12.72 -2.91 -2.33
C SER A 46 13.44 -1.92 -3.24
N TYR A 47 13.35 -2.16 -4.55
CA TYR A 47 13.86 -1.23 -5.56
C TYR A 47 12.73 -0.40 -6.18
N THR A 48 13.08 0.81 -6.62
CA THR A 48 12.14 1.75 -7.26
C THR A 48 11.40 1.13 -8.45
N HIS A 49 12.10 0.38 -9.32
CA HIS A 49 11.48 -0.22 -10.50
C HIS A 49 10.37 -1.24 -10.15
N GLN A 50 10.47 -1.92 -9.01
CA GLN A 50 9.44 -2.87 -8.56
C GLN A 50 8.21 -2.12 -8.06
N HIS A 51 8.42 -1.01 -7.35
CA HIS A 51 7.34 -0.13 -6.90
C HIS A 51 6.60 0.54 -8.05
N GLU A 52 7.33 0.95 -9.08
CA GLU A 52 6.77 1.57 -10.28
C GLU A 52 5.79 0.63 -10.98
N ILE A 53 6.15 -0.64 -11.17
CA ILE A 53 5.25 -1.64 -11.77
C ILE A 53 3.96 -1.82 -10.93
N ILE A 54 4.08 -1.88 -9.61
CA ILE A 54 2.90 -1.99 -8.71
C ILE A 54 2.03 -0.75 -8.81
N ALA A 55 2.64 0.44 -8.82
CA ALA A 55 1.93 1.70 -8.94
C ALA A 55 1.19 1.82 -10.27
N ASP A 56 1.85 1.46 -11.36
CA ASP A 56 1.26 1.46 -12.70
C ASP A 56 0.05 0.55 -12.76
N GLU A 57 0.17 -0.69 -12.27
CA GLU A 57 -0.95 -1.64 -12.27
C GLU A 57 -2.08 -1.22 -11.31
N PHE A 58 -1.76 -0.58 -10.18
CA PHE A 58 -2.76 0.01 -9.27
C PHE A 58 -3.52 1.16 -9.95
N PHE A 59 -2.83 2.17 -10.45
CA PHE A 59 -3.46 3.37 -11.02
C PHE A 59 -4.15 3.09 -12.35
N LYS A 60 -3.61 2.18 -13.17
CA LYS A 60 -4.29 1.66 -14.36
C LYS A 60 -5.65 1.06 -14.00
N ARG A 61 -5.73 0.21 -12.97
CA ARG A 61 -7.01 -0.39 -12.54
C ARG A 61 -7.97 0.65 -11.98
N LEU A 62 -7.46 1.56 -11.15
CA LEU A 62 -8.29 2.59 -10.54
C LEU A 62 -8.94 3.48 -11.61
N PHE A 63 -8.13 4.03 -12.52
CA PHE A 63 -8.59 5.06 -13.45
C PHE A 63 -9.06 4.53 -14.80
N LYS A 64 -8.43 3.49 -15.35
CA LYS A 64 -8.83 2.91 -16.65
C LYS A 64 -9.89 1.82 -16.48
N ASN A 65 -9.71 0.91 -15.53
CA ASN A 65 -10.66 -0.19 -15.29
C ASN A 65 -11.79 0.18 -14.32
N LYS A 66 -11.78 1.41 -13.77
CA LYS A 66 -12.81 1.93 -12.84
C LYS A 66 -13.01 1.04 -11.60
N LYS A 67 -11.95 0.40 -11.14
CA LYS A 67 -11.94 -0.45 -9.94
C LYS A 67 -11.70 0.43 -8.70
N ALA A 68 -12.77 0.79 -8.01
CA ALA A 68 -12.71 1.70 -6.87
C ALA A 68 -12.71 1.01 -5.49
N GLU A 69 -12.99 -0.30 -5.41
CA GLU A 69 -12.93 -1.06 -4.15
C GLU A 69 -11.47 -1.40 -3.82
N ILE A 70 -10.96 -0.89 -2.70
CA ILE A 70 -9.50 -0.88 -2.46
C ILE A 70 -8.90 -2.28 -2.21
N GLY A 71 -9.64 -3.17 -1.57
CA GLY A 71 -9.19 -4.56 -1.33
C GLY A 71 -8.97 -5.32 -2.63
N PRO A 72 -10.00 -5.45 -3.49
CA PRO A 72 -9.84 -6.01 -4.83
C PRO A 72 -8.80 -5.26 -5.67
N LEU A 73 -8.79 -3.93 -5.65
CA LEU A 73 -7.84 -3.11 -6.42
C LEU A 73 -6.38 -3.42 -6.09
N THR A 74 -6.03 -3.44 -4.80
CA THR A 74 -4.65 -3.74 -4.35
C THR A 74 -4.26 -5.19 -4.64
N THR A 75 -5.18 -6.14 -4.45
CA THR A 75 -4.95 -7.56 -4.78
C THR A 75 -4.72 -7.76 -6.28
N GLU A 76 -5.59 -7.22 -7.12
CA GLU A 76 -5.47 -7.33 -8.59
C GLU A 76 -4.20 -6.64 -9.11
N ALA A 77 -3.78 -5.53 -8.50
CA ALA A 77 -2.53 -4.87 -8.83
C ALA A 77 -1.30 -5.74 -8.49
N LYS A 78 -1.31 -6.37 -7.32
CA LYS A 78 -0.25 -7.33 -6.91
C LYS A 78 -0.17 -8.52 -7.86
N ILE A 79 -1.30 -9.12 -8.22
CA ILE A 79 -1.35 -10.25 -9.17
C ILE A 79 -0.70 -9.88 -10.50
N ALA A 80 -1.01 -8.69 -11.04
CA ALA A 80 -0.43 -8.28 -12.31
C ALA A 80 1.05 -7.90 -12.20
N ALA A 81 1.47 -7.29 -11.10
CA ALA A 81 2.89 -7.05 -10.85
C ALA A 81 3.69 -8.37 -10.81
N THR A 82 3.14 -9.43 -10.20
CA THR A 82 3.73 -10.78 -10.24
C THR A 82 3.86 -11.30 -11.67
N ILE A 83 2.82 -11.18 -12.48
CA ILE A 83 2.84 -11.60 -13.90
C ILE A 83 3.89 -10.81 -14.70
N SER A 84 4.08 -9.53 -14.36
CA SER A 84 5.10 -8.65 -14.94
C SER A 84 6.53 -8.91 -14.43
N GLY A 85 6.75 -9.93 -13.58
CA GLY A 85 8.07 -10.35 -13.13
C GLY A 85 8.54 -9.68 -11.83
N VAL A 86 7.67 -8.98 -11.10
CA VAL A 86 8.01 -8.50 -9.76
C VAL A 86 8.14 -9.71 -8.82
N PRO A 87 9.24 -9.83 -8.06
CA PRO A 87 9.44 -10.96 -7.17
C PRO A 87 8.35 -11.10 -6.10
N GLU A 88 8.01 -12.34 -5.76
CA GLU A 88 6.95 -12.69 -4.81
C GLU A 88 7.11 -11.99 -3.45
N TYR A 89 8.33 -11.94 -2.91
CA TYR A 89 8.59 -11.31 -1.61
C TYR A 89 8.19 -9.82 -1.58
N ILE A 90 8.24 -9.11 -2.71
CA ILE A 90 7.76 -7.72 -2.80
C ILE A 90 6.24 -7.68 -2.63
N MET A 91 5.52 -8.62 -3.24
CA MET A 91 4.07 -8.73 -3.08
C MET A 91 3.71 -9.09 -1.64
N GLU A 92 4.43 -10.02 -1.01
CA GLU A 92 4.20 -10.38 0.40
C GLU A 92 4.37 -9.17 1.33
N MET A 93 5.32 -8.28 1.05
CA MET A 93 5.56 -7.09 1.86
C MET A 93 4.58 -5.94 1.61
N PHE A 94 3.98 -5.83 0.43
CA PHE A 94 2.98 -4.79 0.14
C PHE A 94 1.65 -5.08 0.84
N THR A 95 1.34 -4.25 1.84
CA THR A 95 0.19 -4.41 2.73
C THR A 95 -0.78 -3.25 2.55
N LEU A 96 -2.06 -3.57 2.50
CA LEU A 96 -3.14 -2.59 2.62
C LEU A 96 -3.48 -2.40 4.10
N PHE A 97 -3.30 -1.17 4.58
CA PHE A 97 -3.71 -0.72 5.90
C PHE A 97 -5.02 0.07 5.79
N GLY A 98 -6.02 -0.27 6.60
CA GLY A 98 -7.36 0.34 6.57
C GLY A 98 -8.45 -0.69 6.28
N ASP A 99 -9.65 -0.24 5.92
CA ASP A 99 -10.78 -1.12 5.62
C ASP A 99 -10.69 -1.64 4.17
N PRO A 100 -10.50 -2.95 3.93
CA PRO A 100 -10.44 -3.51 2.59
C PRO A 100 -11.75 -3.37 1.80
N ASN A 101 -12.88 -3.14 2.47
CA ASN A 101 -14.18 -2.91 1.82
C ASN A 101 -14.40 -1.45 1.40
N LEU A 102 -13.47 -0.55 1.71
CA LEU A 102 -13.60 0.86 1.33
C LEU A 102 -13.68 1.01 -0.19
N ARG A 103 -14.64 1.82 -0.63
CA ARG A 103 -14.76 2.26 -2.02
C ARG A 103 -14.27 3.69 -2.16
N LEU A 104 -13.29 3.91 -3.03
CA LEU A 104 -12.78 5.23 -3.35
C LEU A 104 -13.81 6.04 -4.12
N ARG A 105 -13.95 7.31 -3.75
CA ARG A 105 -14.67 8.30 -4.54
C ARG A 105 -13.70 8.83 -5.61
N VAL A 106 -13.83 8.31 -6.82
CA VAL A 106 -13.15 8.78 -8.03
C VAL A 106 -14.21 9.31 -9.00
N GLU A 107 -13.96 10.48 -9.59
CA GLU A 107 -14.86 11.16 -10.54
C GLU A 107 -14.78 10.55 -11.95
#